data_AF-A0A5D2QNQ2-F1
#
_entry.id   AF-A0A5D2QNQ2-F1
#
_cell.length_a   1.000
_cell.length_b   1.000
_cell.length_c   1.000
_cell.angle_alpha   90.00
_cell.angle_beta   90.00
_cell.angle_gamma   90.00
#
_symmetry.space_group_name_H-M   'P 1'
#
loop_
_entity.id
_entity.type
_entity.pdbx_description
1 polymer ?
#
loop_
_entity_poly.entity_id
_entity_poly.type
_entity_poly.pdbx_seq_one_letter_code
_entity_poly.pdbx_strand_id
1 'polypeptide(L)'
;MAAFIFYVTLFTLMASTSRADAAQTSAVALLLRIQDAIDAVPSNNKEVVFILVNPGIYNERIVVPADKPFITLSGSKPNNTVIIGSDNGNIFESVTFTVLASDFVGRYLTIQNTYGPGAKAVTLWVSGDRAAFFGCRILSYQDTLLDDTGRHYYSNCYIEGAVDFIFGNAASLFERCHLHTLSEGDASITAQRRESPSEETGFTFLDCKITGVRIAVLGRPWGPYSRGWDDWGDSSKQSTVFYREYKCYGLGANNRKRVEWSQQLTTKEAEIFLAKNMIYGKSWIRSTPKRFKKAFSTISCNATTH
;
A
#
# COMPACT_ATOMS: atom_id res chain seq x y z
N MET A 1 29.22 -41.16 24.14
CA MET A 1 29.47 -41.65 22.76
C MET A 1 28.12 -41.96 22.13
N ALA A 2 27.62 -41.06 21.28
CA ALA A 2 26.61 -41.30 20.24
C ALA A 2 26.32 -39.94 19.60
N ALA A 3 26.97 -39.69 18.47
CA ALA A 3 26.72 -38.57 17.58
C ALA A 3 25.51 -38.91 16.69
N PHE A 4 24.64 -37.93 16.44
CA PHE A 4 23.72 -37.98 15.32
C PHE A 4 24.10 -36.89 14.32
N ILE A 5 24.66 -37.36 13.21
CA ILE A 5 25.05 -36.59 12.03
C ILE A 5 23.79 -36.43 11.16
N PHE A 6 23.40 -35.20 10.85
CA PHE A 6 22.41 -34.93 9.82
C PHE A 6 23.12 -34.79 8.47
N TYR A 7 22.87 -35.72 7.55
CA TYR A 7 23.24 -35.59 6.14
C TYR A 7 22.18 -34.73 5.43
N VAL A 8 22.60 -33.63 4.80
CA VAL A 8 21.81 -32.97 3.74
C VAL A 8 22.53 -33.23 2.43
N THR A 9 21.91 -34.04 1.58
CA THR A 9 22.43 -34.39 0.26
C THR A 9 22.23 -33.23 -0.71
N LEU A 10 23.33 -32.63 -1.15
CA LEU A 10 23.37 -31.61 -2.21
C LEU A 10 23.28 -32.33 -3.57
N PHE A 11 22.23 -32.08 -4.36
CA PHE A 11 22.21 -32.51 -5.76
C PHE A 11 22.66 -31.35 -6.66
N THR A 12 23.89 -31.48 -7.18
CA THR A 12 24.38 -30.78 -8.36
C THR A 12 23.85 -31.50 -9.60
N LEU A 13 23.29 -30.78 -10.58
CA LEU A 13 23.22 -31.29 -11.95
C LEU A 13 23.62 -30.20 -12.94
N MET A 14 24.76 -30.43 -13.60
CA MET A 14 25.09 -29.80 -14.87
C MET A 14 24.31 -30.53 -15.97
N ALA A 15 23.65 -29.78 -16.85
CA ALA A 15 23.39 -30.21 -18.22
C ALA A 15 23.18 -29.01 -19.14
N SER A 16 23.76 -29.15 -20.32
CA SER A 16 24.02 -28.16 -21.36
C SER A 16 22.89 -28.04 -22.41
N THR A 17 22.79 -26.84 -22.98
CA THR A 17 22.37 -26.48 -24.36
C THR A 17 20.91 -26.61 -24.84
N SER A 18 20.36 -25.43 -25.15
CA SER A 18 19.74 -24.99 -26.43
C SER A 18 18.24 -24.69 -26.47
N ARG A 19 17.97 -23.44 -26.92
CA ARG A 19 16.70 -22.80 -27.38
C ARG A 19 15.61 -22.48 -26.35
N ALA A 20 15.53 -21.18 -26.08
CA ALA A 20 14.34 -20.34 -25.96
C ALA A 20 13.06 -20.98 -25.39
N ASP A 21 12.96 -20.96 -24.07
CA ASP A 21 11.78 -20.50 -23.31
C ASP A 21 12.21 -20.46 -21.85
N ALA A 22 12.24 -19.28 -21.23
CA ALA A 22 12.64 -19.13 -19.83
C ALA A 22 11.60 -19.79 -18.92
N ALA A 23 11.82 -21.08 -18.62
CA ALA A 23 11.08 -21.82 -17.62
C ALA A 23 11.58 -21.39 -16.23
N GLN A 24 10.71 -20.71 -15.50
CA GLN A 24 10.96 -20.23 -14.14
C GLN A 24 10.90 -21.42 -13.16
N THR A 25 12.04 -21.72 -12.52
CA THR A 25 12.18 -22.83 -11.55
C THR A 25 11.86 -22.32 -10.13
N SER A 26 11.03 -23.04 -9.37
CA SER A 26 10.78 -22.77 -7.94
C SER A 26 10.72 -24.08 -7.15
N ALA A 27 11.48 -24.17 -6.05
CA ALA A 27 11.40 -25.23 -5.05
C ALA A 27 10.31 -24.90 -4.01
N VAL A 28 9.65 -25.93 -3.46
CA VAL A 28 8.44 -25.78 -2.62
C VAL A 28 8.66 -26.28 -1.20
N ALA A 29 8.37 -25.42 -0.23
CA ALA A 29 8.13 -25.75 1.17
C ALA A 29 6.66 -25.40 1.53
N LEU A 30 5.99 -26.24 2.32
CA LEU A 30 4.68 -25.93 2.90
C LEU A 30 4.89 -24.94 4.04
N LEU A 31 4.64 -23.66 3.81
CA LEU A 31 4.87 -22.60 4.79
C LEU A 31 3.54 -22.23 5.43
N LEU A 32 3.46 -22.30 6.76
CA LEU A 32 2.24 -21.96 7.52
C LEU A 32 2.06 -20.43 7.63
N ARG A 33 3.16 -19.70 7.55
CA ARG A 33 3.23 -18.25 7.77
C ARG A 33 3.49 -17.50 6.47
N ILE A 34 2.88 -16.32 6.35
CA ILE A 34 3.12 -15.43 5.22
C ILE A 34 4.57 -14.94 5.22
N GLN A 35 5.14 -14.63 6.39
CA GLN A 35 6.51 -14.15 6.49
C GLN A 35 7.52 -15.17 5.98
N ASP A 36 7.36 -16.46 6.32
CA ASP A 36 8.28 -17.50 5.85
C ASP A 36 8.31 -17.58 4.31
N ALA A 37 7.16 -17.36 3.65
CA ALA A 37 7.07 -17.39 2.19
C ALA A 37 7.81 -16.20 1.54
N ILE A 38 7.79 -15.04 2.18
CA ILE A 38 8.60 -13.88 1.79
C ILE A 38 10.09 -14.15 2.07
N ASP A 39 10.39 -14.79 3.20
CA ASP A 39 11.75 -15.11 3.62
C ASP A 39 12.42 -16.14 2.69
N ALA A 40 11.64 -17.03 2.09
CA ALA A 40 12.10 -18.01 1.10
C ALA A 40 12.49 -17.39 -0.26
N VAL A 41 12.04 -16.17 -0.58
CA VAL A 41 12.47 -15.48 -1.80
C VAL A 41 13.94 -15.07 -1.66
N PRO A 42 14.82 -15.39 -2.64
CA PRO A 42 16.22 -15.03 -2.57
C PRO A 42 16.45 -13.52 -2.47
N SER A 43 17.48 -13.12 -1.73
CA SER A 43 17.99 -11.74 -1.74
C SER A 43 18.42 -11.32 -3.13
N ASN A 44 18.25 -10.03 -3.43
CA ASN A 44 18.46 -9.39 -4.73
C ASN A 44 17.68 -10.04 -5.88
N ASN A 45 16.48 -10.53 -5.58
CA ASN A 45 15.60 -11.15 -6.56
C ASN A 45 15.39 -10.22 -7.79
N LYS A 46 15.34 -10.79 -8.99
CA LYS A 46 15.09 -10.05 -10.23
C LYS A 46 13.87 -10.56 -10.99
N GLU A 47 13.27 -11.65 -10.51
CA GLU A 47 12.19 -12.35 -11.19
C GLU A 47 10.86 -12.10 -10.50
N VAL A 48 9.76 -12.15 -11.24
CA VAL A 48 8.43 -12.02 -10.64
C VAL A 48 8.13 -13.26 -9.81
N VAL A 49 8.00 -13.11 -8.49
CA VAL A 49 7.58 -14.19 -7.58
C VAL A 49 6.15 -13.96 -7.16
N PHE A 50 5.29 -14.97 -7.34
CA PHE A 50 3.88 -14.90 -6.95
C PHE A 50 3.61 -15.79 -5.74
N ILE A 51 3.20 -15.17 -4.63
CA ILE A 51 2.84 -15.85 -3.38
C ILE A 51 1.31 -15.77 -3.24
N LEU A 52 0.66 -16.92 -3.34
CA LEU A 52 -0.78 -17.05 -3.07
C LEU A 52 -0.98 -17.33 -1.57
N VAL A 53 -1.78 -16.49 -0.93
CA VAL A 53 -2.19 -16.66 0.45
C VAL A 53 -3.60 -17.22 0.45
N ASN A 54 -3.82 -18.33 1.16
CA ASN A 54 -5.15 -18.92 1.27
C ASN A 54 -6.08 -18.02 2.08
N PRO A 55 -7.39 -18.28 2.03
CA PRO A 55 -8.31 -17.70 3.00
C PRO A 55 -7.91 -18.04 4.44
N GLY A 56 -7.94 -17.06 5.32
CA GLY A 56 -7.54 -17.18 6.71
C GLY A 56 -7.36 -15.83 7.40
N ILE A 57 -7.24 -15.87 8.72
CA ILE A 57 -6.82 -14.74 9.56
C ILE A 57 -5.39 -15.01 10.02
N TYR A 58 -4.48 -14.12 9.69
CA TYR A 58 -3.05 -14.21 9.95
C TYR A 58 -2.67 -13.11 10.94
N ASN A 59 -2.50 -13.47 12.21
CA ASN A 59 -1.97 -12.57 13.22
C ASN A 59 -0.44 -12.55 13.11
N GLU A 60 0.05 -11.77 12.16
CA GLU A 60 1.46 -11.73 11.79
C GLU A 60 1.89 -10.30 11.47
N ARG A 61 3.07 -9.92 11.96
CA ARG A 61 3.77 -8.74 11.48
C ARG A 61 4.53 -9.12 10.22
N ILE A 62 4.18 -8.49 9.10
CA ILE A 62 4.76 -8.78 7.79
C ILE A 62 5.76 -7.71 7.41
N VAL A 63 6.93 -8.13 6.93
CA VAL A 63 7.94 -7.25 6.34
C VAL A 63 8.35 -7.84 5.00
N VAL A 64 8.25 -7.04 3.93
CA VAL A 64 8.82 -7.35 2.61
C VAL A 64 10.14 -6.57 2.49
N PRO A 65 11.30 -7.21 2.71
CA PRO A 65 12.60 -6.54 2.78
C PRO A 65 13.00 -5.88 1.46
N ALA A 66 13.77 -4.79 1.54
CA ALA A 66 14.15 -3.99 0.37
C ALA A 66 14.92 -4.78 -0.71
N ASP A 67 15.68 -5.80 -0.31
CA ASP A 67 16.45 -6.67 -1.19
C ASP A 67 15.61 -7.77 -1.87
N LYS A 68 14.28 -7.78 -1.68
CA LYS A 68 13.38 -8.78 -2.29
C LYS A 68 12.34 -8.15 -3.22
N PRO A 69 12.75 -7.45 -4.30
CA PRO A 69 11.81 -6.80 -5.20
C PRO A 69 11.01 -7.82 -6.01
N PHE A 70 10.02 -7.32 -6.76
CA PHE A 70 9.17 -8.10 -7.68
C PHE A 70 8.23 -9.14 -7.07
N ILE A 71 8.13 -9.24 -5.74
CA ILE A 71 7.14 -10.08 -5.05
C ILE A 71 5.72 -9.59 -5.33
N THR A 72 4.83 -10.51 -5.69
CA THR A 72 3.39 -10.33 -5.68
C THR A 72 2.79 -11.18 -4.57
N LEU A 73 2.16 -10.55 -3.58
CA LEU A 73 1.41 -11.22 -2.53
C LEU A 73 -0.09 -11.10 -2.82
N SER A 74 -0.78 -12.23 -3.00
CA SER A 74 -2.19 -12.23 -3.41
C SER A 74 -3.01 -13.11 -2.50
N GLY A 75 -4.07 -12.56 -1.92
CA GLY A 75 -5.20 -13.36 -1.44
C GLY A 75 -6.05 -13.87 -2.61
N SER A 76 -7.10 -14.63 -2.28
CA SER A 76 -8.09 -15.09 -3.27
C SER A 76 -9.25 -14.10 -3.44
N LYS A 77 -9.66 -13.44 -2.36
CA LYS A 77 -10.65 -12.36 -2.33
C LYS A 77 -10.27 -11.39 -1.20
N PRO A 78 -10.61 -10.09 -1.31
CA PRO A 78 -10.26 -9.11 -0.27
C PRO A 78 -10.71 -9.53 1.13
N ASN A 79 -11.90 -10.10 1.26
CA ASN A 79 -12.55 -10.31 2.56
C ASN A 79 -12.18 -11.64 3.23
N ASN A 80 -11.40 -12.50 2.58
CA ASN A 80 -11.16 -13.85 3.09
C ASN A 80 -9.69 -14.10 3.47
N THR A 81 -8.76 -13.26 3.05
CA THR A 81 -7.36 -13.29 3.51
C THR A 81 -7.11 -12.02 4.32
N VAL A 82 -7.03 -12.15 5.64
CA VAL A 82 -6.96 -11.04 6.58
C VAL A 82 -5.66 -11.11 7.35
N ILE A 83 -4.81 -10.09 7.25
CA ILE A 83 -3.59 -9.93 8.03
C ILE A 83 -3.92 -8.93 9.13
N ILE A 84 -3.79 -9.34 10.39
CA ILE A 84 -4.14 -8.53 11.55
C ILE A 84 -2.92 -8.25 12.44
N GLY A 85 -2.91 -7.06 13.03
CA GLY A 85 -2.06 -6.67 14.14
C GLY A 85 -2.85 -5.78 15.10
N SER A 86 -2.30 -5.48 16.28
CA SER A 86 -2.98 -4.65 17.30
C SER A 86 -2.04 -3.67 18.01
N ASP A 87 -0.85 -3.47 17.47
CA ASP A 87 0.15 -2.58 18.06
C ASP A 87 -0.24 -1.12 17.86
N ASN A 88 0.16 -0.26 18.80
CA ASN A 88 -0.02 1.18 18.75
C ASN A 88 1.26 1.88 19.23
N GLY A 89 1.31 3.20 19.11
CA GLY A 89 2.41 4.00 19.62
C GLY A 89 3.13 4.74 18.52
N ASN A 90 4.47 4.65 18.47
CA ASN A 90 5.20 5.31 17.41
C ASN A 90 4.82 4.73 16.04
N ILE A 91 4.87 5.58 15.00
CA ILE A 91 4.55 5.27 13.61
C ILE A 91 5.26 3.98 13.15
N PHE A 92 6.54 3.82 13.45
CA PHE A 92 7.32 2.65 13.00
C PHE A 92 7.13 1.39 13.86
N GLU A 93 6.70 1.57 15.11
CA GLU A 93 6.51 0.47 16.05
C GLU A 93 5.14 -0.20 15.88
N SER A 94 4.11 0.56 15.48
CA SER A 94 2.73 0.06 15.37
C SER A 94 2.39 -0.68 14.08
N VAL A 95 3.31 -0.73 13.10
CA VAL A 95 3.04 -1.23 11.74
C VAL A 95 2.72 -2.73 11.70
N THR A 96 1.57 -3.09 11.12
CA THR A 96 1.19 -4.49 10.85
C THR A 96 1.89 -5.08 9.62
N PHE A 97 1.95 -4.33 8.52
CA PHE A 97 2.57 -4.74 7.26
C PHE A 97 3.50 -3.65 6.72
N THR A 98 4.79 -3.96 6.62
CA THR A 98 5.80 -3.10 5.98
C THR A 98 6.22 -3.61 4.60
N VAL A 99 6.22 -2.73 3.60
CA VAL A 99 6.71 -2.97 2.24
C VAL A 99 7.89 -2.04 1.95
N LEU A 100 9.11 -2.58 2.02
CA LEU A 100 10.34 -1.86 1.67
C LEU A 100 10.84 -2.20 0.25
N ALA A 101 10.38 -3.33 -0.30
CA ALA A 101 10.79 -3.80 -1.61
C ALA A 101 10.18 -3.00 -2.76
N SER A 102 11.02 -2.66 -3.74
CA SER A 102 10.54 -2.09 -5.02
C SER A 102 9.75 -3.12 -5.83
N ASP A 103 8.87 -2.64 -6.70
CA ASP A 103 8.06 -3.48 -7.61
C ASP A 103 7.12 -4.47 -6.89
N PHE A 104 6.85 -4.27 -5.60
CA PHE A 104 5.91 -5.10 -4.85
C PHE A 104 4.48 -4.95 -5.38
N VAL A 105 3.71 -6.05 -5.37
CA VAL A 105 2.29 -6.03 -5.71
C VAL A 105 1.46 -6.75 -4.64
N GLY A 106 0.56 -6.03 -3.97
CA GLY A 106 -0.46 -6.60 -3.07
C GLY A 106 -1.81 -6.76 -3.78
N ARG A 107 -2.48 -7.90 -3.63
CA ARG A 107 -3.79 -8.12 -4.28
C ARG A 107 -4.77 -8.82 -3.35
N TYR A 108 -6.00 -8.30 -3.26
CA TYR A 108 -7.09 -8.97 -2.57
C TYR A 108 -6.75 -9.40 -1.14
N LEU A 109 -6.05 -8.53 -0.41
CA LEU A 109 -5.72 -8.70 1.00
C LEU A 109 -6.56 -7.73 1.83
N THR A 110 -7.02 -8.15 3.00
CA THR A 110 -7.34 -7.22 4.09
C THR A 110 -6.13 -7.11 5.00
N ILE A 111 -5.69 -5.88 5.27
CA ILE A 111 -4.62 -5.56 6.19
C ILE A 111 -5.24 -4.64 7.23
N GLN A 112 -5.23 -5.08 8.48
CA GLN A 112 -5.96 -4.42 9.54
C GLN A 112 -5.12 -4.29 10.80
N ASN A 113 -5.11 -3.08 11.37
CA ASN A 113 -4.69 -2.87 12.74
C ASN A 113 -5.96 -2.73 13.60
N THR A 114 -6.14 -3.62 14.58
CA THR A 114 -7.35 -3.74 15.40
C THR A 114 -7.27 -2.93 16.70
N TYR A 115 -6.25 -2.09 16.90
CA TYR A 115 -6.08 -1.33 18.14
C TYR A 115 -7.29 -0.44 18.47
N GLY A 116 -7.83 0.25 17.47
CA GLY A 116 -8.98 1.14 17.63
C GLY A 116 -8.62 2.63 17.80
N PRO A 117 -9.57 3.46 18.27
CA PRO A 117 -9.34 4.90 18.46
C PRO A 117 -8.46 5.19 19.69
N GLY A 118 -7.85 6.37 19.72
CA GLY A 118 -7.14 6.91 20.90
C GLY A 118 -5.62 6.93 20.80
N ALA A 119 -5.03 6.22 19.83
CA ALA A 119 -3.60 6.31 19.51
C ALA A 119 -3.34 6.00 18.04
N LYS A 120 -2.12 6.32 17.59
CA LYS A 120 -1.60 5.94 16.28
C LYS A 120 -1.46 4.43 16.19
N ALA A 121 -1.97 3.86 15.09
CA ALA A 121 -1.98 2.43 14.87
C ALA A 121 -1.79 2.15 13.38
N VAL A 122 -0.55 2.15 12.91
CA VAL A 122 -0.25 2.00 11.48
C VAL A 122 -0.57 0.59 11.02
N THR A 123 -1.33 0.43 9.93
CA THR A 123 -1.60 -0.90 9.37
C THR A 123 -0.66 -1.24 8.24
N LEU A 124 -0.38 -0.27 7.35
CA LEU A 124 0.46 -0.48 6.18
C LEU A 124 1.49 0.65 6.05
N TRP A 125 2.76 0.28 5.96
CA TRP A 125 3.86 1.18 5.62
C TRP A 125 4.46 0.77 4.27
N VAL A 126 4.48 1.70 3.31
CA VAL A 126 5.04 1.48 1.98
C VAL A 126 6.16 2.50 1.71
N SER A 127 7.37 2.01 1.48
CA SER A 127 8.58 2.81 1.23
C SER A 127 9.36 2.35 -0.02
N GLY A 128 8.99 1.21 -0.60
CA GLY A 128 9.58 0.67 -1.83
C GLY A 128 9.00 1.29 -3.10
N ASP A 129 9.85 1.70 -4.05
CA ASP A 129 9.40 2.34 -5.28
C ASP A 129 8.64 1.38 -6.20
N ARG A 130 7.65 1.88 -6.95
CA ARG A 130 6.82 1.08 -7.88
C ARG A 130 6.00 -0.01 -7.19
N ALA A 131 5.52 0.25 -5.97
CA ALA A 131 4.58 -0.64 -5.28
C ALA A 131 3.14 -0.41 -5.75
N ALA A 132 2.37 -1.50 -5.92
CA ALA A 132 0.96 -1.42 -6.31
C ALA A 132 0.05 -2.31 -5.47
N PHE A 133 -1.17 -1.85 -5.22
CA PHE A 133 -2.19 -2.56 -4.46
C PHE A 133 -3.50 -2.62 -5.27
N PHE A 134 -4.07 -3.81 -5.42
CA PHE A 134 -5.28 -4.03 -6.22
C PHE A 134 -6.37 -4.71 -5.40
N GLY A 135 -7.49 -4.02 -5.23
CA GLY A 135 -8.65 -4.59 -4.53
C GLY A 135 -8.34 -4.96 -3.08
N CYS A 136 -7.42 -4.25 -2.42
CA CYS A 136 -7.08 -4.48 -1.03
C CYS A 136 -8.00 -3.68 -0.09
N ARG A 137 -8.11 -4.13 1.15
CA ARG A 137 -8.76 -3.42 2.25
C ARG A 137 -7.67 -3.04 3.27
N ILE A 138 -7.55 -1.75 3.59
CA ILE A 138 -6.50 -1.20 4.46
C ILE A 138 -7.20 -0.48 5.60
N LEU A 139 -7.17 -1.05 6.81
CA LEU A 139 -8.11 -0.72 7.88
C LEU A 139 -7.37 -0.37 9.18
N SER A 140 -7.62 0.83 9.72
CA SER A 140 -7.26 1.22 11.09
C SER A 140 -8.06 2.46 11.49
N TYR A 141 -7.61 3.22 12.49
CA TYR A 141 -8.14 4.51 12.89
C TYR A 141 -7.15 5.62 12.56
N GLN A 142 -6.29 6.00 13.51
CA GLN A 142 -5.31 7.05 13.30
C GLN A 142 -4.04 6.48 12.62
N ASP A 143 -3.52 7.22 11.64
CA ASP A 143 -2.29 6.91 10.91
C ASP A 143 -2.38 5.55 10.18
N THR A 144 -3.51 5.25 9.51
CA THR A 144 -3.77 3.93 8.89
C THR A 144 -2.72 3.52 7.85
N LEU A 145 -2.50 4.33 6.82
CA LEU A 145 -1.60 4.06 5.70
C LEU A 145 -0.44 5.08 5.70
N LEU A 146 0.75 4.62 6.06
CA LEU A 146 2.00 5.34 5.85
C LEU A 146 2.49 5.11 4.41
N ASP A 147 2.11 6.01 3.53
CA ASP A 147 2.52 6.08 2.13
C ASP A 147 3.79 6.95 2.01
N ASP A 148 4.91 6.38 2.44
CA ASP A 148 6.11 7.08 2.89
C ASP A 148 6.90 7.76 1.76
N THR A 149 7.44 6.96 0.84
CA THR A 149 8.28 7.42 -0.28
C THR A 149 8.20 6.43 -1.44
N GLY A 150 8.53 6.89 -2.65
CA GLY A 150 8.43 6.11 -3.88
C GLY A 150 7.18 6.42 -4.70
N ARG A 151 7.02 5.71 -5.83
CA ARG A 151 5.84 5.82 -6.70
C ARG A 151 4.87 4.69 -6.42
N HIS A 152 3.66 5.00 -5.99
CA HIS A 152 2.69 3.98 -5.61
C HIS A 152 1.37 4.07 -6.38
N TYR A 153 0.71 2.93 -6.51
CA TYR A 153 -0.57 2.83 -7.21
C TYR A 153 -1.56 1.96 -6.43
N TYR A 154 -2.67 2.56 -6.02
CA TYR A 154 -3.76 1.88 -5.32
C TYR A 154 -4.98 1.85 -6.25
N SER A 155 -5.46 0.67 -6.62
CA SER A 155 -6.57 0.51 -7.55
C SER A 155 -7.69 -0.31 -6.96
N ASN A 156 -8.90 0.25 -7.00
CA ASN A 156 -10.12 -0.39 -6.48
C ASN A 156 -9.98 -0.83 -5.01
N CYS A 157 -9.17 -0.13 -4.21
CA CYS A 157 -8.96 -0.43 -2.80
C CYS A 157 -10.04 0.22 -1.92
N TYR A 158 -10.27 -0.38 -0.76
CA TYR A 158 -11.04 0.23 0.33
C TYR A 158 -10.07 0.63 1.43
N ILE A 159 -10.12 1.88 1.87
CA ILE A 159 -9.25 2.42 2.91
C ILE A 159 -10.13 3.14 3.92
N GLU A 160 -10.01 2.80 5.20
CA GLU A 160 -10.76 3.48 6.25
C GLU A 160 -9.87 3.94 7.40
N GLY A 161 -10.27 5.02 8.04
CA GLY A 161 -9.58 5.56 9.21
C GLY A 161 -10.23 6.81 9.76
N ALA A 162 -9.56 7.46 10.70
CA ALA A 162 -10.05 8.63 11.41
C ALA A 162 -9.15 9.84 11.15
N VAL A 163 -8.01 9.91 11.84
CA VAL A 163 -7.08 11.03 11.80
C VAL A 163 -5.88 10.63 10.93
N ASP A 164 -5.56 11.46 9.95
CA ASP A 164 -4.38 11.37 9.08
C ASP A 164 -4.21 9.98 8.44
N PHE A 165 -5.33 9.37 8.06
CA PHE A 165 -5.31 7.93 7.77
C PHE A 165 -4.62 7.57 6.44
N ILE A 166 -4.27 8.57 5.61
CA ILE A 166 -3.30 8.43 4.51
C ILE A 166 -2.24 9.52 4.68
N PHE A 167 -1.01 9.15 5.05
CA PHE A 167 0.03 10.11 5.39
C PHE A 167 1.40 9.70 4.86
N GLY A 168 2.31 10.66 4.71
CA GLY A 168 3.64 10.42 4.14
C GLY A 168 3.96 11.35 2.96
N ASN A 169 4.99 11.01 2.17
CA ASN A 169 5.52 11.84 1.08
C ASN A 169 5.67 11.08 -0.24
N ALA A 170 4.98 9.96 -0.46
CA ALA A 170 5.03 9.25 -1.73
C ALA A 170 4.42 10.05 -2.90
N ALA A 171 4.77 9.65 -4.12
CA ALA A 171 4.08 10.05 -5.35
C ALA A 171 3.04 8.98 -5.69
N SER A 172 1.77 9.20 -5.33
CA SER A 172 0.78 8.13 -5.31
C SER A 172 -0.50 8.46 -6.05
N LEU A 173 -1.00 7.47 -6.79
CA LEU A 173 -2.29 7.50 -7.43
C LEU A 173 -3.23 6.48 -6.79
N PHE A 174 -4.30 6.98 -6.19
CA PHE A 174 -5.46 6.22 -5.75
C PHE A 174 -6.53 6.31 -6.83
N GLU A 175 -6.80 5.21 -7.53
CA GLU A 175 -7.76 5.16 -8.63
C GLU A 175 -8.94 4.26 -8.27
N ARG A 176 -10.17 4.78 -8.37
CA ARG A 176 -11.41 4.06 -8.06
C ARG A 176 -11.42 3.47 -6.65
N CYS A 177 -10.74 4.10 -5.70
CA CYS A 177 -10.72 3.66 -4.32
C CYS A 177 -11.95 4.19 -3.55
N HIS A 178 -12.33 3.50 -2.48
CA HIS A 178 -13.33 3.97 -1.53
C HIS A 178 -12.63 4.34 -0.23
N LEU A 179 -12.67 5.62 0.11
CA LEU A 179 -12.15 6.18 1.36
C LEU A 179 -13.32 6.38 2.33
N HIS A 180 -13.23 5.78 3.52
CA HIS A 180 -14.29 5.84 4.52
C HIS A 180 -13.78 6.40 5.85
N THR A 181 -14.35 7.50 6.32
CA THR A 181 -13.97 8.09 7.60
C THR A 181 -14.80 7.52 8.75
N LEU A 182 -14.12 7.06 9.79
CA LEU A 182 -14.73 6.40 10.96
C LEU A 182 -15.05 7.39 12.09
N SER A 183 -14.46 8.58 12.09
CA SER A 183 -14.55 9.49 13.24
C SER A 183 -15.88 10.28 13.27
N GLU A 184 -16.34 10.54 14.49
CA GLU A 184 -17.44 11.47 14.76
C GLU A 184 -16.98 12.94 14.90
N GLY A 185 -15.67 13.19 14.92
CA GLY A 185 -15.07 14.52 14.96
C GLY A 185 -13.62 14.47 14.48
N ASP A 186 -13.10 15.58 13.99
CA ASP A 186 -11.67 15.77 13.69
C ASP A 186 -11.05 14.78 12.67
N ALA A 187 -11.87 14.16 11.82
CA ALA A 187 -11.36 13.28 10.77
C ALA A 187 -10.57 14.07 9.73
N SER A 188 -9.36 13.59 9.40
CA SER A 188 -8.53 14.10 8.32
C SER A 188 -8.13 12.95 7.41
N ILE A 189 -8.45 13.08 6.11
CA ILE A 189 -8.15 12.02 5.14
C ILE A 189 -6.66 11.93 4.87
N THR A 190 -6.02 13.07 4.58
CA THR A 190 -4.59 13.09 4.26
C THR A 190 -3.75 13.95 5.19
N ALA A 191 -2.52 13.49 5.45
CA ALA A 191 -1.46 14.29 6.04
C ALA A 191 -0.18 14.16 5.20
N GLN A 192 -0.12 14.94 4.12
CA GLN A 192 0.97 14.86 3.16
C GLN A 192 2.20 15.63 3.67
N ARG A 193 3.41 15.10 3.45
CA ARG A 193 4.65 15.59 4.06
C ARG A 193 5.71 16.02 3.03
N ARG A 194 5.31 16.72 1.98
CA ARG A 194 6.27 17.30 1.04
C ARG A 194 7.10 18.38 1.74
N GLU A 195 8.42 18.24 1.67
CA GLU A 195 9.38 19.08 2.38
C GLU A 195 9.99 20.16 1.47
N SER A 196 9.94 19.98 0.15
CA SER A 196 10.48 20.96 -0.81
C SER A 196 9.66 21.09 -2.10
N PRO A 197 9.72 22.23 -2.81
CA PRO A 197 8.97 22.42 -4.05
C PRO A 197 9.56 21.60 -5.22
N SER A 198 10.81 21.16 -5.13
CA SER A 198 11.49 20.29 -6.10
C SER A 198 11.06 18.82 -6.00
N GLU A 199 10.38 18.42 -4.92
CA GLU A 199 9.82 17.07 -4.81
C GLU A 199 8.60 16.92 -5.72
N GLU A 200 8.68 15.96 -6.64
CA GLU A 200 7.59 15.53 -7.51
C GLU A 200 6.67 14.51 -6.80
N THR A 201 6.35 14.78 -5.53
CA THR A 201 5.54 13.91 -4.67
C THR A 201 4.14 14.48 -4.42
N GLY A 202 3.26 13.64 -3.89
CA GLY A 202 1.89 14.02 -3.54
C GLY A 202 0.89 12.88 -3.80
N PHE A 203 -0.27 13.00 -3.15
CA PHE A 203 -1.37 12.07 -3.31
C PHE A 203 -2.39 12.58 -4.33
N THR A 204 -2.79 11.73 -5.26
CA THR A 204 -3.86 12.01 -6.23
C THR A 204 -4.94 10.97 -6.13
N PHE A 205 -6.20 11.44 -6.09
CA PHE A 205 -7.39 10.61 -5.96
C PHE A 205 -8.24 10.78 -7.22
N LEU A 206 -8.31 9.72 -8.03
CA LEU A 206 -9.00 9.70 -9.32
C LEU A 206 -10.17 8.73 -9.26
N ASP A 207 -11.38 9.22 -9.57
CA ASP A 207 -12.62 8.43 -9.51
C ASP A 207 -12.87 7.75 -8.14
N CYS A 208 -12.34 8.34 -7.07
CA CYS A 208 -12.51 7.82 -5.72
C CYS A 208 -13.86 8.22 -5.14
N LYS A 209 -14.40 7.36 -4.28
CA LYS A 209 -15.58 7.64 -3.46
C LYS A 209 -15.14 7.97 -2.04
N ILE A 210 -15.55 9.13 -1.54
CA ILE A 210 -15.35 9.53 -0.14
C ILE A 210 -16.68 9.43 0.59
N THR A 211 -16.67 8.79 1.75
CA THR A 211 -17.81 8.65 2.66
C THR A 211 -17.33 8.79 4.10
N GLY A 212 -18.24 8.99 5.03
CA GLY A 212 -17.86 9.12 6.43
C GLY A 212 -19.05 9.03 7.37
N VAL A 213 -18.76 8.77 8.64
CA VAL A 213 -19.76 8.83 9.73
C VAL A 213 -20.22 10.28 9.96
N ARG A 214 -19.27 11.24 9.94
CA ARG A 214 -19.53 12.69 10.07
C ARG A 214 -18.59 13.51 9.16
N ILE A 215 -18.41 14.79 9.48
CA ILE A 215 -17.56 15.74 8.75
C ILE A 215 -16.10 15.28 8.84
N ALA A 216 -15.40 15.35 7.70
CA ALA A 216 -13.97 15.13 7.60
C ALA A 216 -13.35 16.22 6.73
N VAL A 217 -12.12 16.63 7.06
CA VAL A 217 -11.31 17.46 6.17
C VAL A 217 -10.59 16.56 5.16
N LEU A 218 -10.46 17.05 3.92
CA LEU A 218 -9.78 16.31 2.86
C LEU A 218 -8.28 16.12 3.12
N GLY A 219 -7.68 16.96 3.96
CA GLY A 219 -6.34 16.77 4.49
C GLY A 219 -5.85 17.96 5.31
N ARG A 220 -4.65 17.83 5.86
CA ARG A 220 -3.91 18.89 6.58
C ARG A 220 -2.39 18.74 6.35
N PRO A 221 -1.58 19.82 6.41
CA PRO A 221 -0.20 19.83 6.00
C PRO A 221 0.73 19.38 7.10
N TRP A 222 1.24 18.15 6.99
CA TRP A 222 2.31 17.68 7.85
C TRP A 222 3.65 18.35 7.48
N GLY A 223 3.96 18.44 6.18
CA GLY A 223 5.15 19.13 5.66
C GLY A 223 4.90 20.59 5.25
N PRO A 224 5.96 21.43 5.13
CA PRO A 224 5.85 22.84 4.77
C PRO A 224 5.42 23.11 3.30
N TYR A 225 5.58 22.13 2.40
CA TYR A 225 5.12 22.22 1.00
C TYR A 225 3.98 21.24 0.71
N SER A 226 3.29 20.83 1.78
CA SER A 226 2.34 19.75 1.77
C SER A 226 1.24 19.93 0.73
N ARG A 227 0.60 18.81 0.44
CA ARG A 227 -0.71 18.77 -0.17
C ARG A 227 -1.91 18.24 0.77
N GLY A 228 -2.29 18.87 1.93
CA GLY A 228 -3.69 18.96 2.51
C GLY A 228 -4.28 20.33 3.08
N TRP A 229 -5.61 20.47 3.22
CA TRP A 229 -6.49 21.69 3.30
C TRP A 229 -6.55 22.56 4.58
N ASP A 230 -6.13 22.10 5.75
CA ASP A 230 -6.23 22.79 7.05
C ASP A 230 -4.84 23.14 7.57
N ASP A 231 -4.47 24.40 7.79
CA ASP A 231 -3.09 24.89 7.95
C ASP A 231 -2.33 24.48 9.24
N TRP A 232 -2.94 23.68 10.12
CA TRP A 232 -2.37 23.29 11.42
C TRP A 232 -2.02 24.51 12.30
N GLY A 233 -2.70 25.64 12.10
CA GLY A 233 -2.44 26.87 12.85
C GLY A 233 -1.15 27.61 12.47
N ASP A 234 -0.50 27.25 11.36
CA ASP A 234 0.66 27.96 10.81
C ASP A 234 0.33 28.59 9.46
N SER A 235 0.00 29.88 9.47
CA SER A 235 -0.42 30.62 8.28
C SER A 235 0.64 30.73 7.19
N SER A 236 1.92 30.50 7.50
CA SER A 236 3.00 30.54 6.49
C SER A 236 2.87 29.43 5.43
N LYS A 237 2.29 28.29 5.82
CA LYS A 237 2.08 27.11 4.96
C LYS A 237 0.98 27.33 3.91
N GLN A 238 0.07 28.28 4.14
CA GLN A 238 -1.03 28.59 3.23
C GLN A 238 -0.56 29.05 1.83
N SER A 239 0.65 29.61 1.75
CA SER A 239 1.23 30.15 0.51
C SER A 239 1.92 29.10 -0.38
N THR A 240 2.30 27.95 0.17
CA THR A 240 3.14 26.92 -0.49
C THR A 240 2.39 25.62 -0.80
N VAL A 241 1.16 25.49 -0.29
CA VAL A 241 0.33 24.31 -0.41
C VAL A 241 -0.42 24.21 -1.75
N PHE A 242 -0.52 23.00 -2.31
CA PHE A 242 -1.20 22.76 -3.59
C PHE A 242 -2.46 21.87 -3.41
N TYR A 243 -3.60 22.48 -3.03
CA TYR A 243 -4.93 21.83 -3.01
C TYR A 243 -5.76 22.15 -4.21
N ARG A 244 -6.17 21.09 -4.89
CA ARG A 244 -6.81 21.18 -6.17
C ARG A 244 -7.93 20.17 -6.26
N GLU A 245 -9.13 20.65 -6.55
CA GLU A 245 -10.27 19.81 -6.92
C GLU A 245 -10.54 19.97 -8.41
N TYR A 246 -11.00 18.90 -9.05
CA TYR A 246 -11.42 18.92 -10.45
C TYR A 246 -12.70 18.11 -10.60
N LYS A 247 -13.81 18.79 -10.94
CA LYS A 247 -15.12 18.16 -11.23
C LYS A 247 -15.59 17.17 -10.15
N CYS A 248 -15.25 17.42 -8.89
CA CYS A 248 -15.80 16.66 -7.77
C CYS A 248 -17.31 16.88 -7.67
N TYR A 249 -18.06 15.86 -7.24
CA TYR A 249 -19.51 15.91 -7.11
C TYR A 249 -19.99 15.24 -5.82
N GLY A 250 -21.26 15.44 -5.49
CA GLY A 250 -21.88 14.99 -4.24
C GLY A 250 -21.95 16.08 -3.16
N LEU A 251 -22.58 15.77 -2.03
CA LEU A 251 -22.89 16.76 -0.98
C LEU A 251 -21.65 17.44 -0.40
N GLY A 252 -20.53 16.72 -0.30
CA GLY A 252 -19.26 17.25 0.21
C GLY A 252 -18.45 18.10 -0.79
N ALA A 253 -18.83 18.12 -2.07
CA ALA A 253 -18.09 18.79 -3.14
C ALA A 253 -18.43 20.29 -3.28
N ASN A 254 -19.30 20.84 -2.43
CA ASN A 254 -19.63 22.27 -2.47
C ASN A 254 -18.39 23.13 -2.15
N ASN A 255 -17.89 23.83 -3.17
CA ASN A 255 -16.67 24.60 -3.07
C ASN A 255 -16.84 26.02 -2.49
N ARG A 256 -18.08 26.50 -2.27
CA ARG A 256 -18.35 27.88 -1.82
C ARG A 256 -17.84 28.21 -0.41
N LYS A 257 -17.56 27.18 0.40
CA LYS A 257 -17.06 27.30 1.77
C LYS A 257 -15.67 26.71 1.94
N ARG A 258 -14.92 26.52 0.84
CA ARG A 258 -13.52 26.07 0.95
C ARG A 258 -12.65 27.20 1.50
N VAL A 259 -11.53 26.81 2.08
CA VAL A 259 -10.43 27.72 2.44
C VAL A 259 -9.95 28.49 1.21
N GLU A 260 -9.53 29.74 1.39
CA GLU A 260 -9.21 30.67 0.29
C GLU A 260 -8.03 30.21 -0.57
N TRP A 261 -7.09 29.46 0.00
CA TRP A 261 -5.92 28.92 -0.73
C TRP A 261 -6.21 27.63 -1.52
N SER A 262 -7.43 27.10 -1.44
CA SER A 262 -7.84 26.00 -2.33
C SER A 262 -8.18 26.52 -3.72
N GLN A 263 -7.86 25.75 -4.77
CA GLN A 263 -8.18 26.16 -6.13
C GLN A 263 -8.87 25.03 -6.89
N GLN A 264 -9.68 25.39 -7.89
CA GLN A 264 -10.23 24.45 -8.84
C GLN A 264 -9.30 24.36 -10.04
N LEU A 265 -9.03 23.16 -10.52
CA LEU A 265 -8.23 22.99 -11.74
C LEU A 265 -9.05 23.33 -12.97
N THR A 266 -8.41 23.95 -13.94
CA THR A 266 -8.89 23.93 -15.33
C THR A 266 -8.73 22.54 -15.91
N THR A 267 -9.45 22.25 -17.00
CA THR A 267 -9.30 20.96 -17.72
C THR A 267 -7.86 20.70 -18.14
N LYS A 268 -7.16 21.74 -18.64
CA LYS A 268 -5.77 21.62 -19.09
C LYS A 268 -4.81 21.29 -17.96
N GLU A 269 -4.98 21.89 -16.79
CA GLU A 269 -4.16 21.57 -15.61
C GLU A 269 -4.48 20.18 -15.05
N ALA A 270 -5.73 19.73 -15.16
CA ALA A 270 -6.14 18.41 -14.69
C ALA A 270 -5.58 17.26 -15.54
N GLU A 271 -5.29 17.46 -16.83
CA GLU A 271 -4.85 16.41 -17.76
C GLU A 271 -3.69 15.54 -17.24
N ILE A 272 -2.71 16.15 -16.53
CA ILE A 272 -1.57 15.40 -15.98
C ILE A 272 -1.95 14.48 -14.82
N PHE A 273 -3.02 14.80 -14.09
CA PHE A 273 -3.54 14.06 -12.93
C PHE A 273 -4.62 13.04 -13.31
N LEU A 274 -5.26 13.20 -14.48
CA LEU A 274 -6.28 12.29 -15.01
C LEU A 274 -5.69 11.00 -15.61
N ALA A 275 -4.37 10.92 -15.72
CA ALA A 275 -3.66 9.77 -16.25
C ALA A 275 -2.65 9.22 -15.25
N LYS A 276 -2.24 7.97 -15.47
CA LYS A 276 -1.16 7.33 -14.71
C LYS A 276 0.23 7.94 -14.95
N ASN A 277 0.32 9.00 -15.75
CA ASN A 277 1.59 9.61 -16.17
C ASN A 277 2.33 10.26 -15.01
N MET A 278 1.62 10.83 -14.03
CA MET A 278 2.21 11.49 -12.86
C MET A 278 3.10 10.58 -12.01
N ILE A 279 2.83 9.26 -12.01
CA ILE A 279 3.64 8.25 -11.35
C ILE A 279 4.47 7.45 -12.36
N TYR A 280 4.55 7.87 -13.62
CA TYR A 280 5.11 7.11 -14.74
C TYR A 280 4.51 5.70 -14.88
N GLY A 281 3.24 5.51 -14.48
CA GLY A 281 2.64 4.19 -14.29
C GLY A 281 2.62 3.29 -15.53
N LYS A 282 2.67 3.87 -16.74
CA LYS A 282 2.79 3.09 -17.99
C LYS A 282 4.08 2.29 -18.09
N SER A 283 5.17 2.72 -17.44
CA SER A 283 6.47 2.06 -17.54
C SER A 283 6.66 0.92 -16.55
N TRP A 284 5.89 0.88 -15.46
CA TRP A 284 6.14 -0.06 -14.36
C TRP A 284 4.93 -0.81 -13.82
N ILE A 285 3.70 -0.30 -13.99
CA ILE A 285 2.52 -1.01 -13.47
C ILE A 285 2.38 -2.30 -14.28
N ARG A 286 2.71 -3.41 -13.63
CA ARG A 286 2.66 -4.74 -14.22
C ARG A 286 1.22 -5.14 -14.50
N SER A 287 0.98 -5.74 -15.65
CA SER A 287 -0.33 -6.32 -15.96
C SER A 287 -0.63 -7.44 -14.96
N THR A 288 -1.90 -7.58 -14.60
CA THR A 288 -2.34 -8.75 -13.85
C THR A 288 -2.02 -10.02 -14.63
N PRO A 289 -1.29 -11.00 -14.06
CA PRO A 289 -1.07 -12.28 -14.74
C PRO A 289 -2.42 -12.91 -15.10
N LYS A 290 -2.69 -13.09 -16.40
CA LYS A 290 -3.93 -13.72 -16.90
C LYS A 290 -3.85 -15.24 -16.88
N ARG A 291 -2.64 -15.79 -16.80
CA ARG A 291 -2.35 -17.22 -16.74
C ARG A 291 -1.33 -17.45 -15.66
N PHE A 292 -1.71 -18.23 -14.66
CA PHE A 292 -0.75 -18.81 -13.74
C PHE A 292 -0.29 -20.11 -14.38
N LYS A 293 0.99 -20.23 -14.76
CA LYS A 293 1.55 -21.57 -14.96
C LYS A 293 1.57 -22.21 -13.58
N LYS A 294 0.73 -23.23 -13.40
CA LYS A 294 0.74 -24.07 -12.20
C LYS A 294 2.07 -24.82 -12.24
N ALA A 295 3.08 -24.31 -11.55
CA ALA A 295 4.18 -25.17 -11.11
C ALA A 295 3.55 -26.20 -10.16
N PHE A 296 4.00 -27.45 -10.24
CA PHE A 296 3.59 -28.46 -9.27
C PHE A 296 3.82 -27.91 -7.85
N SER A 297 2.81 -28.15 -6.99
CA SER A 297 2.62 -27.66 -5.62
C SER A 297 2.48 -26.13 -5.45
N THR A 298 1.23 -25.71 -5.32
CA THR A 298 0.81 -24.39 -4.81
C THR A 298 1.35 -24.20 -3.39
N ILE A 299 2.14 -23.16 -3.15
CA ILE A 299 2.44 -22.69 -1.78
C ILE A 299 1.15 -22.11 -1.24
N SER A 300 0.67 -22.68 -0.15
CA SER A 300 -0.64 -22.36 0.41
C SER A 300 -0.45 -22.24 1.92
N CYS A 301 -0.44 -21.00 2.43
CA CYS A 301 -0.31 -20.73 3.87
C CYS A 301 -1.66 -20.99 4.52
N ASN A 302 -1.77 -21.91 5.48
CA ASN A 302 -3.04 -22.18 6.18
C ASN A 302 -3.09 -21.40 7.49
N ALA A 303 -4.16 -20.64 7.72
CA ALA A 303 -4.43 -20.02 9.02
C ALA A 303 -4.98 -21.06 10.02
N THR A 304 -4.60 -20.93 11.29
CA THR A 304 -5.17 -21.67 12.41
C THR A 304 -6.57 -21.13 12.71
N THR A 305 -7.54 -22.04 12.83
CA THR A 305 -8.86 -21.74 13.42
C THR A 305 -8.73 -21.93 14.93
N HIS A 306 -8.87 -20.85 15.69
CA HIS A 306 -9.07 -20.88 17.14
C HIS A 306 -10.38 -20.18 17.45
#